data_AF-A0A9P6WVK7-F1
#
_entry.id   AF-A0A9P6WVK7-F1
#
_cell.length_a   1.000
_cell.length_b   1.000
_cell.length_c   1.000
_cell.angle_alpha   90.00
_cell.angle_beta   90.00
_cell.angle_gamma   90.00
#
_symmetry.space_group_name_H-M   'P 1'
#
loop_
_entity.id
_entity.type
_entity.pdbx_description
1 polymer ?
#
loop_
_entity_poly.entity_id
_entity_poly.type
_entity_poly.pdbx_seq_one_letter_code
_entity_poly.pdbx_strand_id
1 'polypeptide(L)'
;MFAGDVYSYKRYVAKSVEVSSVEDLEEIPQLTTEMQIVQFLNYAFVPVASIEDSAYEEKDISMKHVLGIANLYTEMMVDKTVQSFSTWCKKKDILMLNAPFTRKRRVVNGEISNNRIRRIYVLKEYLGGIVKGIVDFIPNYQKHIKSLKEQRFSIIGYARKSPGNEEERRESNSFKKW
;
A
#
# COMPACT_ATOMS: atom_id res chain seq x y z
N MET A 1 -22.55 20.85 -33.88
CA MET A 1 -21.24 21.03 -33.24
C MET A 1 -21.41 20.71 -31.77
N PHE A 2 -20.93 19.55 -31.30
CA PHE A 2 -21.00 19.18 -29.89
C PHE A 2 -19.58 19.23 -29.33
N ALA A 3 -19.33 20.17 -28.42
CA ALA A 3 -18.10 20.25 -27.66
C ALA A 3 -18.07 19.06 -26.68
N GLY A 4 -17.28 18.05 -27.01
CA GLY A 4 -16.98 16.95 -26.09
C GLY A 4 -16.02 17.45 -25.02
N ASP A 5 -16.49 17.50 -23.77
CA ASP A 5 -15.70 17.84 -22.61
C ASP A 5 -14.54 16.82 -22.44
N VAL A 6 -13.31 17.32 -22.43
CA VAL A 6 -12.06 16.54 -22.43
C VAL A 6 -11.82 15.83 -21.08
N TYR A 7 -12.65 16.10 -20.07
CA TYR A 7 -12.52 15.53 -18.73
C TYR A 7 -13.59 14.50 -18.34
N SER A 8 -14.35 13.96 -19.29
CA SER A 8 -15.25 12.82 -19.04
C SER A 8 -14.49 11.49 -19.03
N TYR A 9 -13.76 11.18 -17.96
CA TYR A 9 -13.28 9.81 -17.75
C TYR A 9 -14.43 8.93 -17.23
N LYS A 10 -14.77 7.87 -17.97
CA LYS A 10 -15.67 6.82 -17.46
C LYS A 10 -14.92 6.05 -16.38
N ARG A 11 -15.35 6.16 -15.12
CA ARG A 11 -14.94 5.20 -14.08
C ARG A 11 -15.45 3.83 -14.50
N TYR A 12 -14.54 2.86 -14.61
CA TYR A 12 -14.93 1.46 -14.73
C TYR A 12 -15.63 1.07 -13.42
N VAL A 13 -16.94 0.93 -13.46
CA VAL A 13 -17.69 0.27 -12.38
C VAL A 13 -17.25 -1.19 -12.42
N ALA A 14 -16.56 -1.63 -11.37
CA ALA A 14 -16.22 -3.04 -11.20
C ALA A 14 -17.54 -3.83 -11.26
N LYS A 15 -17.60 -4.79 -12.19
CA LYS A 15 -18.75 -5.68 -12.35
C LYS A 15 -18.99 -6.37 -11.00
N SER A 16 -20.17 -6.16 -10.41
CA SER A 16 -20.57 -6.84 -9.17
C SER A 16 -20.52 -8.34 -9.41
N VAL A 17 -19.54 -9.00 -8.78
CA VAL A 17 -19.45 -10.45 -8.74
C VAL A 17 -20.47 -10.91 -7.71
N GLU A 18 -21.49 -11.64 -8.16
CA GLU A 18 -22.44 -12.31 -7.29
C GLU A 18 -21.70 -13.26 -6.37
N VAL A 19 -21.87 -13.07 -5.06
CA VAL A 19 -21.24 -13.87 -4.01
C VAL A 19 -22.01 -15.18 -3.89
N SER A 20 -21.54 -16.22 -4.58
CA SER A 20 -21.91 -17.60 -4.26
C SER A 20 -21.09 -18.06 -3.06
N SER A 21 -21.77 -18.30 -1.95
CA SER A 21 -21.25 -18.83 -0.70
C SER A 21 -20.64 -20.23 -0.85
N VAL A 22 -19.31 -20.34 -0.73
CA VAL A 22 -18.61 -21.51 -0.18
C VAL A 22 -17.35 -21.00 0.50
N GLU A 23 -17.21 -21.31 1.79
CA GLU A 23 -16.04 -21.01 2.62
C GLU A 23 -14.85 -21.86 2.17
N ASP A 24 -14.13 -21.39 1.15
CA ASP A 24 -12.72 -21.75 1.00
C ASP A 24 -11.96 -20.92 2.03
N LEU A 25 -11.36 -21.58 3.03
CA LEU A 25 -10.28 -20.97 3.82
C LEU A 25 -9.08 -20.76 2.88
N GLU A 26 -9.20 -19.78 1.99
CA GLU A 26 -8.12 -19.35 1.11
C GLU A 26 -6.94 -18.98 2.01
N GLU A 27 -5.82 -19.69 1.85
CA GLU A 27 -4.57 -19.33 2.52
C GLU A 27 -4.28 -17.87 2.23
N ILE A 28 -4.22 -17.04 3.28
CA ILE A 28 -3.90 -15.63 3.12
C ILE A 28 -2.48 -15.56 2.58
N PRO A 29 -2.26 -14.95 1.41
CA PRO A 29 -0.93 -14.94 0.79
C PRO A 29 0.04 -14.13 1.65
N GLN A 30 1.31 -14.47 1.59
CA GLN A 30 2.35 -13.81 2.39
C GLN A 30 2.95 -12.61 1.63
N LEU A 31 3.19 -11.51 2.34
CA LEU A 31 3.92 -10.36 1.83
C LEU A 31 5.42 -10.70 1.81
N THR A 32 6.02 -10.75 0.62
CA THR A 32 7.41 -11.21 0.42
C THR A 32 8.39 -10.09 0.12
N THR A 33 7.88 -8.88 -0.16
CA THR A 33 8.72 -7.72 -0.49
C THR A 33 8.48 -6.55 0.45
N GLU A 34 9.52 -5.74 0.68
CA GLU A 34 9.40 -4.54 1.51
C GLU A 34 8.31 -3.58 1.00
N MET A 35 8.13 -3.46 -0.32
CA MET A 35 7.13 -2.57 -0.91
C MET A 35 5.70 -3.03 -0.58
N GLN A 36 5.43 -4.34 -0.63
CA GLN A 36 4.14 -4.90 -0.26
C GLN A 36 3.84 -4.64 1.23
N ILE A 37 4.85 -4.76 2.09
CA ILE A 37 4.70 -4.43 3.52
C ILE A 37 4.40 -2.94 3.71
N VAL A 38 5.10 -2.05 2.99
CA VAL A 38 4.84 -0.60 3.03
C VAL A 38 3.40 -0.29 2.61
N GLN A 39 2.94 -0.87 1.49
CA GLN A 39 1.58 -0.69 1.00
C GLN A 39 0.56 -1.21 2.03
N PHE A 40 0.77 -2.41 2.56
CA PHE A 40 -0.09 -3.00 3.58
C PHE A 40 -0.21 -2.08 4.80
N LEU A 41 0.92 -1.61 5.34
CA LEU A 41 0.92 -0.73 6.50
C LEU A 41 0.21 0.60 6.22
N ASN A 42 0.39 1.17 5.03
CA ASN A 42 -0.26 2.43 4.66
C ASN A 42 -1.77 2.29 4.41
N TYR A 43 -2.25 1.12 4.01
CA TYR A 43 -3.68 0.84 3.94
C TYR A 43 -4.28 0.49 5.31
N ALA A 44 -3.57 -0.30 6.12
CA ALA A 44 -4.08 -0.77 7.40
C ALA A 44 -4.08 0.34 8.49
N PHE A 45 -3.12 1.27 8.42
CA PHE A 45 -2.86 2.27 9.47
C PHE A 45 -2.75 3.67 8.88
N VAL A 46 -3.82 4.45 9.02
CA VAL A 46 -3.94 5.78 8.39
C VAL A 46 -3.96 6.87 9.46
N PRO A 47 -3.20 7.98 9.30
CA PRO A 47 -3.16 9.05 10.30
C PRO A 47 -4.48 9.84 10.40
N VAL A 48 -5.21 9.97 9.28
CA VAL A 48 -6.50 10.66 9.19
C VAL A 48 -7.38 9.89 8.20
N ALA A 49 -8.54 9.41 8.64
CA ALA A 49 -9.57 8.86 7.76
C ALA A 49 -10.70 9.89 7.57
N SER A 50 -11.41 9.81 6.44
CA SER A 50 -12.63 10.59 6.28
C SER A 50 -13.70 10.07 7.25
N ILE A 51 -14.53 10.96 7.80
CA ILE A 51 -15.53 10.62 8.83
C ILE A 51 -16.57 9.63 8.30
N GLU A 52 -16.76 9.58 6.98
CA GLU A 52 -17.69 8.70 6.28
C GLU A 52 -17.13 7.28 6.04
N ASP A 53 -15.84 7.07 6.30
CA ASP A 53 -15.16 5.82 5.98
C ASP A 53 -15.43 4.77 7.07
N SER A 54 -16.59 4.10 6.95
CA SER A 54 -17.06 3.08 7.91
C SER A 54 -16.08 1.91 8.10
N ALA A 55 -15.15 1.73 7.16
CA ALA A 55 -14.14 0.67 7.15
C ALA A 55 -13.07 0.85 8.24
N TYR A 56 -12.85 2.07 8.74
CA TYR A 56 -11.84 2.35 9.75
C TYR A 56 -12.44 2.62 11.13
N GLU A 57 -11.65 2.39 12.15
CA GLU A 57 -11.93 2.76 13.54
C GLU A 57 -10.76 3.53 14.14
N GLU A 58 -11.06 4.55 14.93
CA GLU A 58 -10.03 5.30 15.63
C GLU A 58 -9.52 4.50 16.85
N LYS A 59 -8.22 4.25 16.91
CA LYS A 59 -7.57 3.48 17.97
C LYS A 59 -6.24 4.08 18.41
N ASP A 60 -5.95 3.91 19.70
CA ASP A 60 -4.64 4.18 20.31
C ASP A 60 -3.70 2.99 20.01
N ILE A 61 -2.79 3.15 19.04
CA ILE A 61 -1.87 2.08 18.63
C ILE A 61 -0.44 2.33 19.08
N SER A 62 0.28 1.25 19.39
CA SER A 62 1.72 1.27 19.65
C SER A 62 2.49 0.58 18.52
N MET A 63 3.75 0.94 18.32
CA MET A 63 4.62 0.28 17.33
C MET A 63 4.75 -1.23 17.56
N LYS A 64 4.66 -1.69 18.82
CA LYS A 64 4.66 -3.12 19.17
C LYS A 64 3.43 -3.82 18.59
N HIS A 65 2.27 -3.18 18.65
CA HIS A 65 1.04 -3.74 18.11
C HIS A 65 1.08 -3.78 16.57
N VAL A 66 1.56 -2.70 15.94
CA VAL A 66 1.73 -2.65 14.47
C VAL A 66 2.68 -3.74 13.98
N LEU A 67 3.82 -3.94 14.65
CA LEU A 67 4.75 -5.02 14.34
C LEU A 67 4.10 -6.41 14.49
N GLY A 68 3.34 -6.61 15.56
CA GLY A 68 2.60 -7.85 15.79
C GLY A 68 1.62 -8.15 14.65
N ILE A 69 0.88 -7.15 14.17
CA ILE A 69 -0.04 -7.30 13.03
C ILE A 69 0.74 -7.56 11.74
N ALA A 70 1.83 -6.84 11.46
CA ALA A 70 2.65 -7.07 10.28
C ALA A 70 3.19 -8.51 10.23
N ASN A 71 3.64 -9.04 11.36
CA ASN A 71 4.17 -10.40 11.46
C ASN A 71 3.13 -11.50 11.18
N LEU A 72 1.83 -11.20 11.20
CA LEU A 72 0.80 -12.15 10.76
C LEU A 72 0.83 -12.40 9.25
N TYR A 73 1.39 -11.47 8.48
CA TYR A 73 1.34 -11.48 7.01
C TYR A 73 2.72 -11.48 6.35
N THR A 74 3.80 -11.42 7.12
CA THR A 74 5.18 -11.44 6.60
C THR A 74 6.17 -12.05 7.58
N GLU A 75 7.08 -12.89 7.08
CA GLU A 75 8.24 -13.37 7.83
C GLU A 75 9.39 -12.37 7.89
N MET A 76 9.46 -11.39 6.97
CA MET A 76 10.58 -10.42 6.88
C MET A 76 10.80 -9.57 8.16
N MET A 77 9.81 -9.53 9.05
CA MET A 77 9.78 -8.68 10.25
C MET A 77 9.80 -9.48 11.55
N VAL A 78 9.79 -10.82 11.50
CA VAL A 78 9.69 -11.69 12.69
C VAL A 78 10.87 -11.50 13.64
N ASP A 79 12.09 -11.42 13.13
CA ASP A 79 13.31 -11.29 13.96
C ASP A 79 13.64 -9.83 14.32
N LYS A 80 12.79 -8.88 13.95
CA LYS A 80 13.06 -7.45 14.21
C LYS A 80 12.55 -7.03 15.59
N THR A 81 13.39 -6.31 16.33
CA THR A 81 12.95 -5.61 17.53
C THR A 81 12.00 -4.46 17.18
N VAL A 82 11.17 -4.04 18.14
CA VAL A 82 10.26 -2.89 17.97
C VAL A 82 11.02 -1.62 17.58
N GLN A 83 12.24 -1.43 18.12
CA GLN A 83 13.11 -0.29 17.80
C GLN A 83 13.59 -0.34 16.35
N SER A 84 14.09 -1.49 15.87
CA SER A 84 14.57 -1.60 14.49
C SER A 84 13.43 -1.47 13.48
N PHE A 85 12.27 -2.05 13.78
CA PHE A 85 11.04 -1.88 13.00
C PHE A 85 10.60 -0.41 12.96
N SER A 86 10.65 0.31 14.09
CA SER A 86 10.30 1.73 14.14
C SER A 86 11.24 2.59 13.29
N THR A 87 12.54 2.30 13.30
CA THR A 87 13.51 2.98 12.44
C THR A 87 13.27 2.66 10.96
N TRP A 88 12.93 1.41 10.63
CA TRP A 88 12.57 1.02 9.27
C TRP A 88 11.32 1.75 8.79
N CYS A 89 10.27 1.84 9.61
CA CYS A 89 9.05 2.57 9.26
C CYS A 89 9.32 4.05 8.96
N LYS A 90 10.24 4.68 9.71
CA LYS A 90 10.66 6.06 9.43
C LYS A 90 11.41 6.15 8.09
N LYS A 91 12.33 5.23 7.83
CA LYS A 91 13.10 5.19 6.58
C LYS A 91 12.20 4.98 5.34
N LYS A 92 11.06 4.30 5.52
CA LYS A 92 10.08 4.02 4.46
C LYS A 92 8.92 5.01 4.42
N ASP A 93 8.98 6.09 5.20
CA ASP A 93 7.95 7.14 5.26
C ASP A 93 6.52 6.59 5.44
N ILE A 94 6.33 5.63 6.35
CA ILE A 94 5.01 5.06 6.64
C ILE A 94 4.05 6.15 7.16
N LEU A 95 2.87 6.26 6.55
CA LEU A 95 1.92 7.36 6.75
C LEU A 95 1.47 7.50 8.20
N MET A 96 1.30 6.40 8.93
CA MET A 96 0.87 6.43 10.35
C MET A 96 1.81 7.26 11.25
N LEU A 97 3.07 7.47 10.84
CA LEU A 97 4.04 8.23 11.61
C LEU A 97 3.77 9.75 11.60
N ASN A 98 2.94 10.22 10.67
CA ASN A 98 2.52 11.62 10.56
C ASN A 98 1.57 12.04 11.70
N ALA A 99 0.82 11.11 12.29
CA ALA A 99 -0.02 11.39 13.45
C ALA A 99 0.83 11.63 14.70
N PRO A 100 0.54 12.62 15.56
CA PRO A 100 1.33 12.88 16.76
C PRO A 100 1.31 11.68 17.72
N PHE A 101 2.38 11.49 18.49
CA PHE A 101 2.44 10.46 19.53
C PHE A 101 2.34 11.07 20.92
N THR A 102 1.66 10.37 21.81
CA THR A 102 1.67 10.62 23.26
C THR A 102 2.60 9.62 23.95
N ARG A 103 3.17 9.99 25.10
CA ARG A 103 3.96 9.08 25.94
C ARG A 103 3.10 8.68 27.14
N LYS A 104 2.71 7.41 27.24
CA LYS A 104 2.09 6.87 28.45
C LYS A 104 3.17 6.11 29.23
N ARG A 105 3.39 6.50 30.49
CA ARG A 105 4.31 5.82 31.41
C ARG A 105 3.54 4.65 32.03
N ARG A 106 4.05 3.43 31.89
CA ARG A 106 3.53 2.25 32.61
C ARG A 106 4.66 1.64 33.43
N VAL A 107 4.38 1.39 34.70
CA VAL A 107 5.23 0.55 35.54
C VAL A 107 4.76 -0.87 35.36
N VAL A 108 5.62 -1.74 34.82
CA VAL A 108 5.36 -3.17 34.69
C VAL A 108 6.50 -3.87 35.41
N ASN A 109 6.19 -4.68 36.43
CA ASN A 109 7.17 -5.40 37.24
C ASN A 109 8.29 -4.52 37.83
N GLY A 110 7.97 -3.29 38.24
CA GLY A 110 8.94 -2.34 38.80
C GLY A 110 9.77 -1.58 37.76
N GLU A 111 9.73 -1.97 36.49
CA GLU A 111 10.40 -1.25 35.40
C GLU A 111 9.46 -0.21 34.77
N ILE A 112 9.98 1.01 34.58
CA ILE A 112 9.26 2.08 33.91
C ILE A 112 9.37 1.89 32.40
N SER A 113 8.31 1.37 31.78
CA SER A 113 8.17 1.36 30.33
C SER A 113 7.52 2.65 29.83
N ASN A 114 8.21 3.36 28.93
CA ASN A 114 7.69 4.54 28.25
C ASN A 114 7.15 4.12 26.88
N ASN A 115 5.84 3.88 26.79
CA ASN A 115 5.21 3.51 25.53
C ASN A 115 4.78 4.76 24.75
N ARG A 116 5.28 4.86 23.51
CA ARG A 116 4.80 5.84 22.53
C ARG A 116 3.55 5.27 21.86
N ILE A 117 2.45 6.00 21.95
CA ILE A 117 1.15 5.61 21.41
C ILE A 117 0.72 6.70 20.44
N ARG A 118 0.17 6.31 19.30
CA ARG A 118 -0.42 7.22 18.31
C ARG A 118 -1.90 6.93 18.22
N ARG A 119 -2.72 7.97 18.20
CA ARG A 119 -4.14 7.88 17.92
C ARG A 119 -4.30 7.96 16.40
N ILE A 120 -4.70 6.86 15.78
CA ILE A 120 -4.80 6.71 14.32
C ILE A 120 -6.04 5.91 13.94
N TYR A 121 -6.34 5.86 12.65
CA TYR A 121 -7.41 5.05 12.10
C TYR A 121 -6.86 3.69 11.65
N VAL A 122 -7.47 2.62 12.15
CA VAL A 122 -7.10 1.22 11.87
C VAL A 122 -8.25 0.56 11.13
N LEU A 123 -7.93 -0.24 10.12
CA LEU A 123 -8.93 -0.98 9.37
C LEU A 123 -9.54 -2.12 10.22
N LYS A 124 -10.87 -2.24 10.24
CA LYS A 124 -11.60 -3.16 11.14
C LYS A 124 -11.40 -4.65 10.84
N GLU A 125 -11.80 -5.14 9.66
CA GLU A 125 -11.98 -6.60 9.46
C GLU A 125 -11.56 -7.11 8.07
N TYR A 126 -10.75 -6.37 7.31
CA TYR A 126 -10.41 -6.73 5.92
C TYR A 126 -8.91 -6.76 5.61
N LEU A 127 -8.07 -7.02 6.62
CA LEU A 127 -6.61 -7.04 6.44
C LEU A 127 -6.16 -8.15 5.47
N GLY A 128 -6.72 -9.36 5.56
CA GLY A 128 -6.40 -10.47 4.67
C GLY A 128 -6.75 -10.19 3.20
N GLY A 129 -7.91 -9.56 2.95
CA GLY A 129 -8.32 -9.17 1.61
C GLY A 129 -7.40 -8.11 0.99
N ILE A 130 -6.88 -7.17 1.79
CA ILE A 130 -5.86 -6.21 1.33
C ILE A 130 -4.56 -6.91 0.97
N VAL A 131 -4.11 -7.84 1.82
CA VAL A 131 -2.89 -8.60 1.55
C VAL A 131 -3.01 -9.38 0.24
N LYS A 132 -4.15 -10.05 0.02
CA LYS A 132 -4.47 -10.70 -1.25
C LYS A 132 -4.45 -9.71 -2.42
N GLY A 133 -5.12 -8.56 -2.27
CA GLY A 133 -5.12 -7.51 -3.27
C GLY A 133 -3.72 -7.01 -3.63
N ILE A 134 -2.84 -6.83 -2.64
CA ILE A 134 -1.45 -6.38 -2.83
C ILE A 134 -0.61 -7.45 -3.55
N VAL A 135 -0.70 -8.71 -3.12
CA VAL A 135 0.08 -9.81 -3.69
C VAL A 135 -0.37 -10.11 -5.12
N ASP A 136 -1.67 -10.17 -5.34
CA ASP A 136 -2.26 -10.58 -6.61
C ASP A 136 -2.27 -9.46 -7.65
N PHE A 137 -2.09 -8.19 -7.25
CA PHE A 137 -2.18 -7.06 -8.17
C PHE A 137 -1.27 -7.20 -9.39
N ILE A 138 0.03 -7.47 -9.17
CA ILE A 138 1.01 -7.57 -10.26
C ILE A 138 0.71 -8.79 -11.15
N PRO A 139 0.54 -10.03 -10.61
CA PRO A 139 0.16 -11.19 -11.41
C PRO A 139 -1.12 -10.97 -12.22
N ASN A 140 -2.17 -10.42 -11.61
CA ASN A 140 -3.45 -10.17 -12.26
C ASN A 140 -3.32 -9.15 -13.39
N TYR A 141 -2.56 -8.07 -13.17
CA TYR A 141 -2.31 -7.07 -14.20
C TYR A 141 -1.53 -7.67 -15.38
N GLN A 142 -0.51 -8.49 -15.11
CA GLN A 142 0.24 -9.18 -16.17
C GLN A 142 -0.63 -10.17 -16.94
N LYS A 143 -1.48 -10.94 -16.25
CA LYS A 143 -2.46 -11.85 -16.87
C LYS A 143 -3.44 -11.09 -17.76
N HIS A 144 -3.94 -9.95 -17.28
CA HIS A 144 -4.82 -9.09 -18.06
C HIS A 144 -4.14 -8.56 -19.33
N ILE A 145 -2.92 -8.02 -19.22
CA ILE A 145 -2.13 -7.58 -20.39
C ILE A 145 -1.92 -8.72 -21.39
N LYS A 146 -1.61 -9.93 -20.92
CA LYS A 146 -1.46 -11.11 -21.79
C LYS A 146 -2.76 -11.42 -22.54
N SER A 147 -3.90 -11.40 -21.84
CA SER A 147 -5.20 -11.65 -22.46
C SER A 147 -5.56 -10.63 -23.54
N LEU A 148 -5.18 -9.36 -23.37
CA LEU A 148 -5.38 -8.32 -24.38
C LEU A 148 -4.52 -8.57 -25.63
N LYS A 149 -3.28 -9.06 -25.46
CA LYS A 149 -2.41 -9.43 -26.58
C LYS A 149 -2.98 -10.61 -27.38
N GLU A 150 -3.52 -11.61 -26.68
CA GLU A 150 -4.16 -12.78 -27.30
C GLU A 150 -5.39 -12.38 -28.12
N GLN A 151 -6.17 -11.42 -27.63
CA GLN A 151 -7.31 -10.82 -28.33
C GLN A 151 -6.91 -9.86 -29.48
N ARG A 152 -5.63 -9.83 -29.87
CA ARG A 152 -5.08 -9.02 -30.97
C ARG A 152 -5.21 -7.51 -30.78
N PHE A 153 -5.36 -7.02 -29.53
CA PHE A 153 -5.26 -5.59 -29.26
C PHE A 153 -3.80 -5.10 -29.39
N SER A 154 -3.63 -3.91 -29.96
CA SER A 154 -2.35 -3.21 -29.95
C SER A 154 -2.18 -2.46 -28.64
N ILE A 155 -1.18 -2.84 -27.84
CA ILE A 155 -0.91 -2.23 -26.54
C ILE A 155 0.13 -1.12 -26.73
N ILE A 156 -0.27 0.12 -26.47
CA ILE A 156 0.62 1.29 -26.50
C ILE A 156 1.03 1.63 -25.07
N GLY A 157 2.32 1.49 -24.77
CA GLY A 157 2.88 1.89 -23.48
C GLY A 157 2.98 3.40 -23.37
N TYR A 158 2.29 4.00 -22.40
CA TYR A 158 2.50 5.40 -22.08
C TYR A 158 3.83 5.59 -21.34
N ALA A 159 4.69 6.45 -21.87
CA ALA A 159 5.90 6.90 -21.22
C ALA A 159 5.85 8.42 -21.06
N ARG A 160 5.78 8.90 -19.81
CA ARG A 160 5.86 10.34 -19.53
C ARG A 160 7.31 10.80 -19.69
N LYS A 161 7.55 11.69 -20.64
CA LYS A 161 8.82 12.45 -20.71
C LYS A 161 8.72 13.64 -19.76
N SER A 162 9.70 13.81 -18.89
CA SER A 162 9.87 15.07 -18.16
C SER A 162 10.17 16.20 -19.16
N PRO A 163 9.75 17.45 -18.89
CA PRO A 163 10.24 18.59 -19.65
C PRO A 163 11.77 18.59 -19.52
N GLY A 164 12.47 18.36 -20.64
CA GLY A 164 13.92 18.50 -20.70
C GLY A 164 14.24 19.86 -21.33
N ASN A 165 15.31 20.50 -20.88
CA ASN A 165 15.85 21.66 -21.59
C ASN A 165 16.17 21.23 -23.03
N GLU A 166 15.67 21.98 -24.03
CA GLU A 166 15.92 21.66 -25.44
C GLU A 166 17.41 21.72 -25.83
N GLU A 167 18.22 22.40 -25.02
CA GLU A 167 19.67 22.54 -25.23
C GLU A 167 20.44 21.23 -24.95
N GLU A 168 20.11 20.48 -23.89
CA GLU A 168 20.78 19.20 -23.55
C GLU A 168 20.52 18.08 -24.58
N ARG A 169 19.43 18.19 -25.36
CA ARG A 169 19.05 17.21 -26.39
C ARG A 169 19.90 17.28 -27.65
N ARG A 170 20.58 18.39 -27.91
CA ARG A 170 21.43 18.53 -29.11
C ARG A 170 22.80 17.89 -28.93
N GLU A 171 23.31 17.84 -27.70
CA GLU A 171 24.65 17.29 -27.41
C GLU A 171 24.65 15.75 -27.37
N SER A 172 23.56 15.15 -26.87
CA SER A 172 23.43 13.70 -26.72
C SER A 172 23.07 12.94 -28.01
N ASN A 173 22.68 13.64 -29.08
CA ASN A 173 22.43 13.05 -30.41
C ASN A 173 23.69 12.97 -31.29
N SER A 174 24.86 13.40 -30.81
CA SER A 174 26.12 13.35 -31.59
C SER A 174 26.90 12.03 -31.48
N PHE A 175 26.51 11.09 -30.60
CA PHE A 175 27.20 9.81 -30.46
C PHE A 175 26.23 8.63 -30.30
N LYS A 176 25.95 7.97 -31.44
CA LYS A 176 25.99 6.50 -31.65
C LYS A 176 25.39 6.19 -33.02
N LYS A 177 26.24 6.16 -34.05
CA LYS A 177 26.04 5.29 -35.20
C LYS A 177 26.43 3.88 -34.77
N TRP A 178 25.50 2.94 -34.91
CA TRP A 178 25.81 1.52 -35.10
C TRP A 178 25.65 1.21 -36.58
#